data_AF-A0A8D1LLK5-F1
#
_entry.id   AF-A0A8D1LLK5-F1
#
_cell.length_a   1.000
_cell.length_b   1.000
_cell.length_c   1.000
_cell.angle_alpha   90.00
_cell.angle_beta   90.00
_cell.angle_gamma   90.00
#
_symmetry.space_group_name_H-M   'P 1'
#
loop_
_entity.id
_entity.type
_entity.pdbx_description
1 polymer ?
#
loop_
_entity_poly.entity_id
_entity_poly.type
_entity_poly.pdbx_seq_one_letter_code
_entity_poly.pdbx_strand_id
1 'polypeptide(L)' 'RMLPRKLSAHQQRGSREGFFITDIYRPSTQQQPDIHLFSRHKDIYRPHFAKHYLKQENKRCEMTIPTGLEDKVYRHTSRK' A
#
# COMPACT_ATOMS: atom_id res chain seq x y z
N ARG A 1 4.78 12.30 16.66
CA ARG A 1 3.33 12.04 16.88
C ARG A 1 3.16 10.78 17.74
N MET A 2 2.07 10.62 18.49
CA MET A 2 1.79 9.34 19.17
C MET A 2 1.56 8.23 18.15
N LEU A 3 2.15 7.06 18.40
CA LEU A 3 1.94 5.88 17.58
C LEU A 3 0.58 5.23 17.91
N PRO A 4 -0.11 4.62 16.93
CA PRO A 4 -1.33 3.84 17.19
C PRO A 4 -1.09 2.63 18.11
N ARG A 5 0.14 2.12 18.13
CA ARG A 5 0.58 1.03 19.02
C ARG A 5 2.06 1.20 19.36
N LYS A 6 2.48 0.62 20.48
CA LYS A 6 3.92 0.52 20.80
C LYS A 6 4.61 -0.31 19.72
N LEU A 7 5.71 0.19 19.19
CA LEU A 7 6.56 -0.58 18.29
C LEU A 7 7.79 -1.07 19.04
N SER A 8 8.46 -2.10 18.51
CA SER A 8 9.76 -2.63 18.99
C SER A 8 10.77 -2.74 17.83
N ALA A 9 11.95 -2.14 17.96
CA ALA A 9 13.03 -2.14 16.98
C ALA A 9 14.36 -1.84 17.70
N HIS A 10 15.45 -2.46 17.26
CA HIS A 10 16.80 -2.25 17.83
C HIS A 10 16.86 -2.31 19.37
N GLN A 11 16.13 -3.24 19.99
CA GLN A 11 16.01 -3.41 21.46
C GLN A 11 15.37 -2.21 22.19
N GLN A 12 14.76 -1.28 21.46
CA GLN A 12 14.01 -0.16 22.00
C GLN A 12 12.52 -0.35 21.75
N ARG A 13 11.68 0.14 22.68
CA ARG A 13 10.22 0.09 22.57
C ARG A 13 9.65 1.50 22.74
N GLY A 14 9.11 2.06 21.66
CA GLY A 14 8.63 3.44 21.60
C GLY A 14 7.11 3.55 21.54
N SER A 15 6.57 4.68 22.01
CA SER A 15 5.14 5.06 21.86
C SER A 15 4.94 6.40 21.13
N ARG A 16 6.01 7.15 20.89
CA ARG A 16 6.02 8.43 20.17
C ARG A 16 7.19 8.41 19.20
N GLU A 17 6.94 8.74 17.94
CA GLU A 17 7.97 8.76 16.90
C GLU A 17 7.76 9.93 15.95
N GLY A 18 8.83 10.31 15.24
CA GLY A 18 8.76 11.20 14.09
C GLY A 18 8.27 10.47 12.84
N PHE A 19 7.51 11.16 12.00
CA PHE A 19 7.13 10.66 10.68
C PHE A 19 7.69 11.63 9.64
N PHE A 20 8.45 11.11 8.69
CA PHE A 20 9.05 11.86 7.60
C PHE A 20 8.61 11.24 6.28
N ILE A 21 8.26 12.09 5.32
CA ILE A 21 7.93 11.69 3.95
C ILE A 21 8.94 12.40 3.05
N THR A 22 9.62 11.63 2.23
CA THR A 22 10.65 12.14 1.33
C THR A 22 10.41 11.59 -0.07
N ASP A 23 10.30 12.48 -1.04
CA ASP A 23 10.20 12.11 -2.45
C ASP A 23 11.59 11.90 -3.02
N ILE A 24 11.81 10.74 -3.62
CA ILE A 24 13.11 10.33 -4.14
C ILE A 24 12.93 9.80 -5.56
N TYR A 25 13.72 10.30 -6.50
CA TYR A 25 13.81 9.74 -7.84
C TYR A 25 14.97 8.74 -7.90
N ARG A 26 14.67 7.45 -7.83
CA ARG A 26 15.67 6.36 -7.90
C ARG A 26 15.22 5.18 -8.77
N PRO A 27 16.18 4.42 -9.34
CA PRO A 27 15.91 3.15 -10.00
C PRO A 27 15.27 2.12 -9.08
N SER A 28 14.43 1.24 -9.62
CA SER A 28 13.79 0.15 -8.86
C SER A 28 14.79 -0.85 -8.28
N THR A 29 15.96 -1.02 -8.92
CA THR A 29 17.05 -1.90 -8.44
C THR A 29 17.65 -1.42 -7.12
N GLN A 30 17.54 -0.14 -6.79
CA GLN A 30 18.10 0.43 -5.55
C GLN A 30 17.15 0.33 -4.36
N GLN A 31 15.88 -0.07 -4.55
CA GLN A 31 14.91 -0.12 -3.46
C GLN A 31 15.28 -1.16 -2.39
N GLN A 32 15.70 -2.36 -2.78
CA GLN A 32 16.14 -3.39 -1.83
C GLN A 32 17.40 -2.98 -1.04
N PRO A 33 18.51 -2.56 -1.67
CA PRO A 33 19.70 -2.15 -0.92
C PRO A 33 19.42 -0.96 0.01
N ASP A 34 18.55 -0.03 -0.40
CA ASP A 34 18.10 1.07 0.46
C ASP A 34 17.36 0.56 1.70
N ILE A 35 16.38 -0.33 1.53
CA ILE A 35 15.67 -0.95 2.67
C ILE A 35 16.64 -1.65 3.61
N HIS A 36 17.63 -2.37 3.08
CA HIS A 36 18.66 -3.02 3.90
C HIS A 36 19.53 -2.02 4.66
N LEU A 37 19.91 -0.91 4.04
CA LEU A 37 20.67 0.16 4.68
C LEU A 37 19.86 0.80 5.82
N PHE A 38 18.62 1.19 5.57
CA PHE A 38 17.77 1.83 6.57
C PHE A 38 17.38 0.90 7.71
N SER A 39 17.22 -0.40 7.47
CA SER A 39 16.94 -1.40 8.50
C SER A 39 18.08 -1.56 9.52
N ARG A 40 19.31 -1.14 9.18
CA ARG A 40 20.46 -1.18 10.11
C ARG A 40 20.59 0.10 10.95
N HIS A 41 19.89 1.17 10.57
CA HIS A 41 20.03 2.47 11.21
C HIS A 41 19.19 2.52 12.49
N LYS A 42 19.83 2.65 13.65
CA LYS A 42 19.14 2.56 14.96
C LYS A 42 18.03 3.61 15.15
N ASP A 43 18.19 4.77 14.53
CA ASP A 43 17.20 5.86 14.62
C ASP A 43 15.95 5.62 13.75
N ILE A 44 16.01 4.65 12.83
CA ILE A 44 14.91 4.39 11.90
C ILE A 44 14.12 3.17 12.38
N TYR A 45 12.90 3.45 12.82
CA TYR A 45 12.03 2.40 13.35
C TYR A 45 11.45 1.47 12.29
N ARG A 46 11.00 2.06 11.19
CA ARG A 46 10.23 1.37 10.15
C ARG A 46 10.42 2.10 8.82
N PRO A 47 11.41 1.70 8.01
CA PRO A 47 11.53 2.21 6.65
C PRO A 47 10.41 1.65 5.78
N HIS A 48 9.85 2.49 4.91
CA HIS A 48 8.86 2.07 3.92
C HIS A 48 9.05 2.85 2.62
N PHE A 49 9.02 2.12 1.50
CA PHE A 49 9.05 2.69 0.16
C PHE A 49 7.74 2.37 -0.53
N ALA A 50 7.08 3.41 -1.04
CA ALA A 50 5.87 3.31 -1.82
C ALA A 50 6.03 4.09 -3.13
N LYS A 51 5.28 3.69 -4.16
CA LYS A 51 5.21 4.48 -5.39
C LYS A 51 4.50 5.80 -5.08
N HIS A 52 5.05 6.90 -5.58
CA HIS A 52 4.48 8.22 -5.39
C HIS A 52 3.06 8.30 -6.00
N TYR A 53 2.07 8.73 -5.22
CA TYR A 53 0.65 8.73 -5.60
C TYR A 53 0.38 9.62 -6.83
N LEU A 54 1.07 10.76 -6.98
CA LEU A 54 0.94 11.63 -8.16
C LEU A 54 1.36 10.97 -9.49
N LYS A 55 2.08 9.84 -9.45
CA LYS A 55 2.42 9.09 -10.67
C LYS A 55 1.30 8.12 -11.10
N GLN A 56 0.25 7.97 -10.32
CA GLN A 56 -0.93 7.20 -10.71
C GLN A 56 -1.91 8.14 -11.41
N GLU A 57 -2.25 7.82 -12.65
CA GLU A 57 -3.35 8.51 -13.33
C GLU A 57 -4.66 8.17 -12.63
N ASN A 58 -5.29 9.18 -12.05
CA ASN A 58 -6.63 9.04 -11.49
C ASN A 58 -7.63 8.87 -12.62
N LYS A 59 -7.94 7.62 -12.95
CA LYS A 59 -9.05 7.30 -13.87
C LYS A 59 -10.32 7.91 -13.31
N ARG A 60 -11.09 8.60 -14.16
CA ARG A 60 -12.42 9.08 -13.77
C ARG A 60 -13.25 7.85 -13.42
N CYS A 61 -13.72 7.80 -12.18
CA CYS A 61 -14.67 6.78 -11.76
C CYS A 61 -16.02 7.16 -12.37
N GLU A 62 -16.51 6.33 -13.30
CA GLU A 62 -17.88 6.43 -13.78
C GLU A 62 -18.87 6.07 -12.65
N MET A 63 -20.10 6.57 -12.73
CA MET A 63 -21.13 6.19 -11.77
C MET A 63 -21.34 4.68 -11.78
N THR A 64 -21.80 4.11 -10.66
CA THR A 64 -22.12 2.69 -10.56
C THR A 64 -23.04 2.28 -11.71
N ILE A 65 -22.52 1.46 -12.62
CA ILE A 65 -23.30 0.95 -13.75
C ILE A 65 -24.22 -0.14 -13.21
N PRO A 66 -25.56 0.05 -13.23
CA PRO A 66 -26.46 -1.01 -12.81
C PRO A 66 -26.27 -2.20 -13.74
N THR A 67 -25.76 -3.30 -13.20
CA THR A 67 -25.55 -4.52 -13.97
C THR A 67 -26.86 -5.30 -13.99
N GLY A 68 -27.32 -5.66 -15.19
CA GLY A 68 -28.53 -6.47 -15.36
C GLY A 68 -28.37 -7.86 -14.74
N LEU A 69 -29.47 -8.47 -14.34
CA LEU A 69 -29.48 -9.89 -13.95
C LEU A 69 -29.04 -10.72 -15.16
N GLU A 70 -28.16 -11.70 -15.00
CA GLU A 70 -27.80 -12.59 -16.11
C GLU A 70 -29.01 -13.45 -16.50
N ASP A 71 -29.57 -13.21 -17.69
CA ASP A 71 -30.81 -13.89 -18.13
C ASP A 71 -30.59 -15.35 -18.62
N LYS A 72 -29.35 -15.84 -18.67
CA LYS A 72 -29.00 -17.15 -19.26
C LYS A 72 -28.33 -18.12 -18.28
N VAL A 73 -28.73 -18.06 -17.00
CA VAL A 73 -28.18 -18.95 -15.95
C VAL A 73 -28.55 -20.43 -16.20
N TYR A 74 -29.60 -20.72 -16.97
CA TYR A 74 -30.06 -22.08 -17.24
C TYR A 74 -30.28 -22.37 -18.72
N ARG A 75 -29.87 -23.57 -19.16
CA ARG A 75 -30.21 -24.14 -20.47
C ARG A 75 -31.72 -24.38 -20.52
N HIS A 76 -32.42 -23.80 -21.50
CA HIS A 76 -33.82 -24.12 -21.80
C HIS A 76 -33.91 -25.59 -22.23
N THR A 77 -34.05 -26.50 -21.26
CA THR A 77 -34.45 -27.88 -21.50
C THR A 77 -35.96 -27.92 -21.27
N SER A 78 -36.70 -28.37 -22.29
CA SER A 78 -38.14 -28.54 -22.21
C SER A 78 -38.49 -29.38 -20.97
N ARG A 79 -39.16 -28.77 -19.99
CA ARG A 79 -39.85 -29.49 -18.93
C ARG A 79 -41.34 -29.45 -19.29
N LYS A 80 -41.90 -30.66 -19.40
CA LYS A 80 -43.25 -30.99 -19.85
C LYS A 80 -44.34 -30.10 -19.24
#